data_AF-K9XDW8-F1
#
_entry.id   AF-K9XDW8-F1
#
_cell.length_a   1.000
_cell.length_b   1.000
_cell.length_c   1.000
_cell.angle_alpha   90.00
_cell.angle_beta   90.00
_cell.angle_gamma   90.00
#
_symmetry.space_group_name_H-M   'P 1'
#
loop_
_entity.id
_entity.type
_entity.pdbx_description
1 polymer ?
#
loop_
_entity_poly.entity_id
_entity_poly.type
_entity_poly.pdbx_seq_one_letter_code
_entity_poly.pdbx_strand_id
1 'polypeptide(L)'
;MLDNKALFDYWHDRVQLKNHDRIAAIAEHIPTQVLRHEYTNYDLLRQSAEVQKLTEPERSRIIAIIKYECTAQVLQYRAGCLRDRAQEIEHSYQEISQHRSQLLRLIKVLQEKLFGKDQEVRQLETRVASLLTENEALRLEIENNNAVKELQKELEQLKKQYDAVEQHSHKLARNNQSLGGRVAHTKRYKRERDEARALIAEKDRQILTLTAENEQLRATNEQFLHKLKKLSAEPTMG
;
A
#
# COMPACT_ATOMS: atom_id res chain seq x y z
N MET A 1 -21.19 15.48 101.66
CA MET A 1 -21.05 14.50 100.56
C MET A 1 -19.65 14.66 100.01
N LEU A 2 -18.82 13.62 100.06
CA LEU A 2 -17.48 13.66 99.47
C LEU A 2 -17.61 13.94 97.97
N ASP A 3 -16.89 14.93 97.47
CA ASP A 3 -16.85 15.26 96.05
C ASP A 3 -16.25 14.09 95.27
N ASN A 4 -17.09 13.42 94.48
CA ASN A 4 -16.68 12.24 93.71
C ASN A 4 -15.58 12.60 92.72
N LYS A 5 -15.60 13.81 92.16
CA LYS A 5 -14.60 14.25 91.19
C LYS A 5 -13.23 14.35 91.84
N ALA A 6 -13.13 15.02 92.98
CA ALA A 6 -11.89 15.10 93.76
C ALA A 6 -11.33 13.71 94.14
N LEU A 7 -12.21 12.74 94.40
CA LEU A 7 -11.80 11.36 94.68
C LEU A 7 -11.27 10.63 93.43
N PHE A 8 -11.89 10.83 92.27
CA PHE A 8 -11.37 10.30 90.99
C PHE A 8 -10.03 10.93 90.64
N ASP A 9 -9.93 12.26 90.70
CA ASP A 9 -8.69 13.01 90.41
C ASP A 9 -7.55 12.57 91.37
N TYR A 10 -7.85 12.38 92.66
CA TYR A 10 -6.89 11.91 93.65
C TYR A 10 -6.27 10.54 93.29
N TRP A 11 -7.10 9.58 92.83
CA TRP A 11 -6.59 8.27 92.45
C TRP A 11 -5.98 8.27 91.07
N HIS A 12 -6.48 9.10 90.15
CA HIS A 12 -5.92 9.30 88.80
C HIS A 12 -4.44 9.68 88.88
N ASP A 13 -4.09 10.67 89.70
CA ASP A 13 -2.71 11.16 89.83
C ASP A 13 -1.75 10.13 90.46
N ARG A 14 -2.29 9.13 91.15
CA ARG A 14 -1.51 8.07 91.83
C ARG A 14 -1.35 6.80 91.00
N VAL A 15 -2.08 6.67 89.90
CA VAL A 15 -1.89 5.56 88.97
C VAL A 15 -0.59 5.76 88.21
N GLN A 16 0.25 4.73 88.22
CA GLN A 16 1.52 4.72 87.49
C GLN A 16 1.49 3.60 86.48
N LEU A 17 1.63 3.96 85.20
CA LEU A 17 1.77 3.02 84.11
C LEU A 17 3.13 2.33 84.15
N LYS A 18 3.15 1.05 83.81
CA LYS A 18 4.35 0.20 83.72
C LYS A 18 4.38 -0.48 82.36
N ASN A 19 5.57 -0.91 81.93
CA ASN A 19 5.75 -1.70 80.70
C ASN A 19 5.20 -0.98 79.44
N HIS A 20 5.48 0.32 79.30
CA HIS A 20 5.02 1.18 78.20
C HIS A 20 5.24 0.56 76.81
N ASP A 21 6.42 -0.02 76.56
CA ASP A 21 6.76 -0.66 75.28
C ASP A 21 5.83 -1.83 74.95
N ARG A 22 5.45 -2.62 75.96
CA ARG A 22 4.52 -3.75 75.78
C ARG A 22 3.10 -3.25 75.53
N ILE A 23 2.66 -2.19 76.20
CA ILE A 23 1.33 -1.59 75.94
C ILE A 23 1.25 -1.12 74.48
N ALA A 24 2.32 -0.51 73.96
CA ALA A 24 2.39 -0.01 72.60
C ALA A 24 2.53 -1.13 71.54
N ALA A 25 3.26 -2.20 71.85
CA ALA A 25 3.54 -3.28 70.89
C ALA A 25 2.37 -4.25 70.67
N ILE A 26 1.47 -4.43 71.65
CA ILE A 26 0.41 -5.43 71.58
C ILE A 26 -0.73 -4.96 70.65
N ALA A 27 -0.88 -5.66 69.53
CA ALA A 27 -1.97 -5.45 68.58
C ALA A 27 -3.30 -6.07 69.05
N GLU A 28 -3.25 -7.13 69.86
CA GLU A 28 -4.42 -7.93 70.23
C GLU A 28 -5.21 -7.36 71.43
N HIS A 29 -6.40 -7.89 71.68
CA HIS A 29 -7.19 -7.52 72.85
C HIS A 29 -6.53 -8.04 74.13
N ILE A 30 -6.24 -7.15 75.08
CA ILE A 30 -5.71 -7.52 76.39
C ILE A 30 -6.87 -7.52 77.39
N PRO A 31 -7.08 -8.60 78.15
CA PRO A 31 -8.09 -8.64 79.19
C PRO A 31 -7.88 -7.54 80.24
N THR A 32 -8.98 -6.94 80.72
CA THR A 32 -8.93 -5.81 81.68
C THR A 32 -8.22 -6.13 82.99
N GLN A 33 -8.23 -7.40 83.42
CA GLN A 33 -7.47 -7.85 84.57
C GLN A 33 -5.97 -7.68 84.35
N VAL A 34 -5.46 -8.16 83.21
CA VAL A 34 -4.05 -8.07 82.85
C VAL A 34 -3.63 -6.61 82.74
N LEU A 35 -4.45 -5.77 82.10
CA LEU A 35 -4.23 -4.31 82.01
C LEU A 35 -4.00 -3.67 83.39
N ARG A 36 -4.80 -4.04 84.39
CA ARG A 36 -4.67 -3.48 85.75
C ARG A 36 -3.42 -4.01 86.45
N HIS A 37 -3.25 -5.32 86.49
CA HIS A 37 -2.24 -5.95 87.35
C HIS A 37 -0.82 -5.86 86.79
N GLU A 38 -0.66 -5.99 85.48
CA GLU A 38 0.68 -6.07 84.86
C GLU A 38 1.19 -4.72 84.34
N TYR A 39 0.27 -3.81 84.00
CA TYR A 39 0.60 -2.55 83.33
C TYR A 39 0.36 -1.32 84.21
N THR A 40 -0.06 -1.49 85.46
CA THR A 40 -0.15 -0.40 86.44
C THR A 40 0.38 -0.79 87.81
N ASN A 41 0.37 0.14 88.75
CA ASN A 41 0.59 -0.09 90.18
C ASN A 41 -0.67 -0.51 90.95
N TYR A 42 -1.72 -1.04 90.28
CA TYR A 42 -3.00 -1.44 90.87
C TYR A 42 -2.87 -2.23 92.19
N ASP A 43 -2.04 -3.27 92.22
CA ASP A 43 -1.88 -4.11 93.41
C ASP A 43 -1.30 -3.33 94.60
N LEU A 44 -0.39 -2.39 94.34
CA LEU A 44 0.19 -1.51 95.37
C LEU A 44 -0.85 -0.51 95.88
N LEU A 45 -1.64 0.09 95.00
CA LEU A 45 -2.70 1.03 95.38
C LEU A 45 -3.79 0.35 96.21
N ARG A 46 -4.17 -0.88 95.83
CA ARG A 46 -5.13 -1.70 96.59
C ARG A 46 -4.63 -2.06 97.98
N GLN A 47 -3.34 -2.33 98.14
CA GLN A 47 -2.73 -2.69 99.42
C GLN A 47 -2.31 -1.47 100.26
N SER A 48 -2.48 -0.25 99.74
CA SER A 48 -2.08 0.97 100.44
C SER A 48 -2.79 1.12 101.79
N ALA A 49 -2.06 1.67 102.77
CA ALA A 49 -2.58 1.88 104.12
C ALA A 49 -3.83 2.78 104.14
N GLU A 50 -3.94 3.72 103.20
CA GLU A 50 -5.10 4.59 103.03
C GLU A 50 -6.36 3.80 102.65
N VAL A 51 -6.23 2.76 101.82
CA VAL A 51 -7.36 1.90 101.41
C VAL A 51 -7.69 0.85 102.47
N GLN A 52 -6.68 0.31 103.15
CA GLN A 52 -6.87 -0.76 104.14
C GLN A 52 -7.52 -0.27 105.46
N LYS A 53 -7.34 1.01 105.81
CA LYS A 53 -7.93 1.63 107.00
C LYS A 53 -9.43 1.94 106.87
N LEU A 54 -10.00 1.84 105.67
CA LEU A 54 -11.39 2.20 105.39
C LEU A 54 -12.37 1.10 105.79
N THR A 55 -13.61 1.51 106.04
CA THR A 55 -14.73 0.57 106.24
C THR A 55 -15.02 -0.20 104.95
N GLU A 56 -15.57 -1.41 105.05
CA GLU A 56 -15.82 -2.24 103.86
C GLU A 56 -16.60 -1.61 102.71
N PRO A 57 -17.72 -0.87 102.94
CA PRO A 57 -18.44 -0.23 101.84
C PRO A 57 -17.61 0.86 101.16
N GLU A 58 -16.84 1.64 101.92
CA GLU A 58 -15.98 2.70 101.39
C GLU A 58 -14.75 2.13 100.67
N ARG A 59 -14.17 1.07 101.23
CA ARG A 59 -13.05 0.35 100.64
C ARG A 59 -13.44 -0.26 99.30
N SER A 60 -14.59 -0.92 99.23
CA SER A 60 -15.12 -1.51 97.99
C SER A 60 -15.34 -0.44 96.91
N ARG A 61 -15.86 0.73 97.32
CA ARG A 61 -16.05 1.88 96.44
C ARG A 61 -14.72 2.43 95.91
N ILE A 62 -13.73 2.65 96.77
CA ILE A 62 -12.42 3.15 96.35
C ILE A 62 -11.69 2.14 95.46
N ILE A 63 -11.75 0.85 95.77
CA ILE A 63 -11.17 -0.20 94.92
C ILE A 63 -11.82 -0.17 93.53
N ALA A 64 -13.13 0.09 93.41
CA ALA A 64 -13.79 0.23 92.11
C ALA A 64 -13.26 1.44 91.31
N ILE A 65 -13.02 2.58 91.98
CA ILE A 65 -12.42 3.78 91.36
C ILE A 65 -11.00 3.47 90.89
N ILE A 66 -10.16 2.90 91.76
CA ILE A 66 -8.77 2.52 91.41
C ILE A 66 -8.77 1.53 90.22
N LYS A 67 -9.66 0.53 90.21
CA LYS A 67 -9.83 -0.40 89.07
C LYS A 67 -10.15 0.34 87.77
N TYR A 68 -11.07 1.30 87.83
CA TYR A 68 -11.47 2.09 86.68
C TYR A 68 -10.30 2.92 86.15
N GLU A 69 -9.66 3.74 87.01
CA GLU A 69 -8.55 4.62 86.61
C GLU A 69 -7.37 3.84 86.04
N CYS A 70 -6.98 2.73 86.69
CA CYS A 70 -5.92 1.87 86.17
C CYS A 70 -6.25 1.29 84.78
N THR A 71 -7.51 0.97 84.51
CA THR A 71 -7.91 0.48 83.18
C THR A 71 -7.94 1.60 82.16
N ALA A 72 -8.55 2.73 82.54
CA ALA A 72 -8.79 3.86 81.67
C ALA A 72 -7.47 4.47 81.18
N GLN A 73 -6.51 4.70 82.08
CA GLN A 73 -5.22 5.28 81.71
C GLN A 73 -4.41 4.37 80.78
N VAL A 74 -4.37 3.06 81.03
CA VAL A 74 -3.66 2.12 80.13
C VAL A 74 -4.32 2.11 78.74
N LEU A 75 -5.65 2.10 78.68
CA LEU A 75 -6.38 2.14 77.40
C LEU A 75 -6.21 3.46 76.66
N GLN A 76 -6.21 4.59 77.38
CA GLN A 76 -5.97 5.92 76.81
C GLN A 76 -4.56 6.04 76.24
N TYR A 77 -3.55 5.59 77.00
CA TYR A 77 -2.16 5.56 76.54
C TYR A 77 -2.03 4.69 75.28
N ARG A 78 -2.59 3.47 75.31
CA ARG A 78 -2.61 2.56 74.16
C ARG A 78 -3.28 3.18 72.93
N ALA A 79 -4.42 3.84 73.10
CA ALA A 79 -5.11 4.53 72.02
C ALA A 79 -4.31 5.72 71.47
N GLY A 80 -3.47 6.36 72.29
CA GLY A 80 -2.45 7.30 71.83
C GLY A 80 -1.45 6.63 70.90
N CYS A 81 -0.75 5.60 71.39
CA CYS A 81 0.28 4.89 70.61
C CYS A 81 -0.25 4.33 69.28
N LEU A 82 -1.47 3.79 69.27
CA LEU A 82 -2.09 3.26 68.05
C LEU A 82 -2.43 4.37 67.04
N ARG A 83 -2.82 5.56 67.51
CA ARG A 83 -3.06 6.72 66.63
C ARG A 83 -1.76 7.22 66.03
N ASP A 84 -0.72 7.37 66.84
CA ASP A 84 0.60 7.84 66.36
C ASP A 84 1.16 6.87 65.31
N ARG A 85 1.09 5.56 65.58
CA ARG A 85 1.48 4.53 64.62
C ARG A 85 0.64 4.55 63.35
N ALA A 86 -0.67 4.79 63.45
CA ALA A 86 -1.52 4.91 62.27
C ALA A 86 -1.12 6.12 61.41
N GLN A 87 -0.78 7.26 62.04
CA GLN A 87 -0.29 8.45 61.36
C GLN A 87 1.06 8.21 60.67
N GLU A 88 2.00 7.51 61.32
CA GLU A 88 3.28 7.13 60.70
C GLU A 88 3.08 6.23 59.47
N ILE A 89 2.17 5.25 59.57
CA ILE A 89 1.82 4.37 58.44
C ILE A 89 1.17 5.17 57.30
N GLU A 90 0.27 6.09 57.63
CA GLU A 90 -0.37 6.94 56.63
C GLU A 90 0.65 7.84 55.91
N HIS A 91 1.56 8.44 56.66
CA HIS A 91 2.61 9.29 56.11
C HIS A 91 3.55 8.50 55.18
N SER A 92 4.05 7.34 55.63
CA SER A 92 4.90 6.48 54.80
C SER A 92 4.17 5.97 53.55
N TYR A 93 2.86 5.67 53.66
CA TYR A 93 2.05 5.31 52.49
C TYR A 93 1.95 6.46 51.48
N GLN A 94 1.75 7.70 51.94
CA GLN A 94 1.70 8.88 51.08
C GLN A 94 3.03 9.09 50.35
N GLU A 95 4.17 8.96 51.05
CA GLU A 95 5.51 9.05 50.43
C GLU A 95 5.71 7.97 49.36
N ILE A 96 5.40 6.72 49.67
CA ILE A 96 5.49 5.60 48.71
C ILE A 96 4.58 5.85 47.50
N SER A 97 3.37 6.37 47.70
CA SER A 97 2.43 6.69 46.63
C SER A 97 2.96 7.81 45.71
N GLN A 98 3.60 8.83 46.28
CA GLN A 98 4.25 9.89 45.50
C GLN A 98 5.41 9.34 44.66
N HIS A 99 6.29 8.53 45.26
CA HIS A 99 7.39 7.87 44.54
C HIS A 99 6.88 6.96 43.42
N ARG A 100 5.85 6.14 43.69
CA ARG A 100 5.20 5.31 42.67
C ARG A 100 4.69 6.16 41.50
N SER A 101 4.06 7.30 41.78
CA SER A 101 3.56 8.22 40.75
C SER A 101 4.67 8.90 39.95
N GLN A 102 5.83 9.17 40.56
CA GLN A 102 7.02 9.67 39.86
C GLN A 102 7.62 8.59 38.95
N LEU A 103 7.77 7.36 39.45
CA LEU A 103 8.31 6.23 38.69
C LEU A 103 7.41 5.90 37.49
N LEU A 104 6.08 5.89 37.66
CA LEU A 104 5.15 5.66 36.54
C LEU A 104 5.29 6.73 35.45
N ARG A 105 5.48 8.01 35.83
CA ARG A 105 5.74 9.08 34.86
C ARG A 105 7.05 8.84 34.11
N LEU A 106 8.11 8.45 34.81
CA LEU A 106 9.41 8.16 34.20
C LEU A 106 9.34 6.95 33.25
N ILE A 107 8.64 5.89 33.63
CA ILE A 107 8.40 4.72 32.77
C ILE A 107 7.70 5.15 31.48
N LYS A 108 6.66 5.99 31.57
CA LYS A 108 5.96 6.48 30.37
C LYS A 108 6.88 7.26 29.44
N VAL A 109 7.69 8.18 29.97
CA VAL A 109 8.67 8.94 29.18
C VAL A 109 9.70 8.01 28.52
N LEU A 110 10.16 6.98 29.22
CA LEU A 110 11.09 5.99 28.65
C LEU A 110 10.42 5.15 27.56
N GLN A 111 9.17 4.72 27.75
CA GLN A 111 8.41 4.00 26.72
C GLN A 111 8.23 4.85 25.46
N GLU A 112 7.86 6.12 25.60
CA GLU A 112 7.75 7.06 24.47
C GLU A 112 9.09 7.22 23.75
N LYS A 113 10.21 7.34 24.48
CA LYS A 113 11.54 7.48 23.86
C LYS A 113 12.05 6.22 23.19
N LEU A 114 11.79 5.05 23.77
CA LEU A 114 12.25 3.76 23.25
C LEU A 114 11.39 3.31 22.06
N PHE A 115 10.07 3.33 22.21
CA PHE A 115 9.16 2.76 21.22
C PHE A 115 8.57 3.80 20.25
N GLY A 116 8.54 5.09 20.62
CA GLY A 116 8.06 6.14 19.71
C GLY A 116 8.93 6.26 18.47
N LYS A 117 10.26 6.15 18.65
CA LYS A 117 11.21 6.13 17.52
C LYS A 117 11.05 4.89 16.66
N ASP A 118 10.79 3.72 17.23
CA ASP A 118 10.55 2.50 16.45
C ASP A 118 9.30 2.63 15.56
N GLN A 119 8.26 3.32 16.04
CA GLN A 119 7.07 3.58 15.24
C GLN A 119 7.37 4.56 14.10
N GLU A 120 8.09 5.64 14.36
CA GLU A 120 8.55 6.59 13.33
C GLU A 120 9.43 5.92 12.29
N VAL A 121 10.38 5.07 12.71
CA VAL A 121 11.25 4.31 11.82
C VAL A 121 10.43 3.39 10.90
N ARG A 122 9.47 2.63 11.43
CA ARG A 122 8.59 1.78 10.59
C ARG A 122 7.75 2.58 9.60
N GLN A 123 7.27 3.76 9.98
CA GLN A 123 6.55 4.65 9.07
C GLN A 123 7.45 5.18 7.95
N LEU A 124 8.69 5.55 8.28
CA LEU A 124 9.66 5.98 7.28
C LEU A 124 10.07 4.82 6.36
N GLU A 125 10.29 3.62 6.89
CA GLU A 125 10.59 2.42 6.10
C GLU A 125 9.48 2.09 5.10
N THR A 126 8.21 2.13 5.54
CA THR A 126 7.07 1.90 4.63
C THR A 126 6.95 2.99 3.57
N ARG A 127 7.21 4.26 3.91
CA ARG A 127 7.23 5.36 2.94
C ARG A 127 8.36 5.21 1.93
N VAL A 128 9.55 4.82 2.36
CA VAL A 128 10.69 4.55 1.48
C VAL A 128 10.39 3.39 0.53
N ALA A 129 9.82 2.29 1.03
CA ALA A 129 9.42 1.16 0.19
C ALA A 129 8.39 1.57 -0.88
N SER A 130 7.37 2.34 -0.49
CA SER A 130 6.38 2.87 -1.43
C SER A 130 7.02 3.76 -2.51
N LEU A 131 7.91 4.68 -2.12
CA LEU A 131 8.60 5.56 -3.06
C LEU A 131 9.54 4.79 -4.00
N LEU A 132 10.18 3.71 -3.54
CA LEU A 132 11.00 2.85 -4.39
C LEU A 132 10.14 2.16 -5.45
N THR A 133 8.98 1.61 -5.07
CA THR A 133 8.06 0.99 -6.05
C THR A 133 7.52 2.00 -7.07
N GLU A 134 7.21 3.21 -6.64
CA GLU A 134 6.77 4.29 -7.54
C GLU A 134 7.90 4.72 -8.49
N ASN A 135 9.15 4.81 -7.98
CA ASN A 135 10.31 5.13 -8.82
C ASN A 135 10.56 4.05 -9.88
N GLU A 136 10.46 2.78 -9.51
CA GLU A 136 10.60 1.66 -10.45
C GLU A 136 9.51 1.68 -11.52
N ALA A 137 8.25 1.92 -11.14
CA ALA A 137 7.15 2.06 -12.09
C ALA A 137 7.39 3.22 -13.08
N LEU A 138 7.82 4.38 -12.58
CA LEU A 138 8.14 5.53 -13.43
C LEU A 138 9.32 5.26 -14.37
N ARG A 139 10.34 4.51 -13.92
CA ARG A 139 11.46 4.10 -14.79
C ARG A 139 10.97 3.20 -15.93
N LEU A 140 10.12 2.23 -15.63
CA LEU A 140 9.51 1.36 -16.65
C LEU A 140 8.65 2.16 -17.63
N GLU A 141 7.89 3.15 -17.16
CA GLU A 141 7.13 4.04 -18.04
C GLU A 141 8.04 4.86 -18.96
N ILE A 142 9.16 5.38 -18.44
CA ILE A 142 10.15 6.10 -19.24
C ILE A 142 10.76 5.18 -20.30
N GLU A 143 11.16 3.96 -19.93
CA GLU A 143 11.68 2.98 -20.86
C GLU A 143 10.67 2.63 -21.95
N ASN A 144 9.42 2.39 -21.59
CA ASN A 144 8.34 2.12 -22.55
C ASN A 144 8.11 3.31 -23.48
N ASN A 145 8.06 4.54 -22.95
CA ASN A 145 7.91 5.74 -23.76
C ASN A 145 9.08 5.92 -24.75
N ASN A 146 10.30 5.57 -24.34
CA ASN A 146 11.45 5.58 -25.24
C ASN A 146 11.33 4.52 -26.33
N ALA A 147 10.89 3.31 -26.00
CA ALA A 147 10.63 2.25 -26.98
C ALA A 147 9.54 2.67 -27.98
N VAL A 148 8.46 3.29 -27.53
CA VAL A 148 7.39 3.83 -28.39
C VAL A 148 7.94 4.91 -29.33
N LYS A 149 8.82 5.80 -28.85
CA LYS A 149 9.46 6.81 -29.71
C LYS A 149 10.34 6.19 -30.79
N GLU A 150 11.10 5.14 -30.48
CA GLU A 150 11.89 4.43 -31.49
C GLU A 150 11.01 3.72 -32.51
N LEU A 151 9.94 3.03 -32.08
CA LEU A 151 8.96 2.42 -32.98
C LEU A 151 8.29 3.46 -33.89
N GLN A 152 7.99 4.65 -33.38
CA GLN A 152 7.45 5.75 -34.20
C GLN A 152 8.43 6.18 -35.30
N LYS A 153 9.72 6.30 -34.98
CA LYS A 153 10.75 6.61 -35.99
C LYS A 153 10.85 5.52 -37.05
N GLU A 154 10.85 4.26 -36.64
CA GLU A 154 10.88 3.12 -37.58
C GLU A 154 9.65 3.11 -38.49
N LEU A 155 8.46 3.38 -37.93
CA LEU A 155 7.22 3.45 -38.69
C LEU A 155 7.24 4.61 -39.70
N GLU A 156 7.74 5.79 -39.32
CA GLU A 156 7.93 6.90 -40.26
C GLU A 156 8.91 6.56 -41.38
N GLN A 157 10.02 5.86 -41.08
CA GLN A 157 10.96 5.40 -42.10
C GLN A 157 10.32 4.39 -43.05
N LEU A 158 9.59 3.41 -42.51
CA LEU A 158 8.91 2.39 -43.30
C LEU A 158 7.84 3.01 -44.20
N LYS A 159 7.10 4.01 -43.71
CA LYS A 159 6.13 4.76 -44.50
C LYS A 159 6.79 5.48 -45.68
N LYS A 160 7.93 6.15 -45.45
CA LYS A 160 8.71 6.77 -46.55
C LYS A 160 9.17 5.75 -47.59
N GLN A 161 9.62 4.57 -47.15
CA GLN A 161 10.01 3.50 -48.06
C GLN A 161 8.82 2.96 -48.85
N TYR A 162 7.67 2.78 -48.20
CA TYR A 162 6.44 2.35 -48.85
C TYR A 162 5.99 3.34 -49.93
N ASP A 163 5.93 4.64 -49.61
CA ASP A 163 5.55 5.70 -50.56
C ASP A 163 6.51 5.72 -51.78
N ALA A 164 7.82 5.50 -51.55
CA ALA A 164 8.80 5.41 -52.63
C ALA A 164 8.55 4.19 -53.55
N VAL A 165 8.19 3.03 -52.98
CA VAL A 165 7.84 1.83 -53.73
C VAL A 165 6.54 2.03 -54.50
N GLU A 166 5.53 2.66 -53.91
CA GLU A 166 4.26 2.96 -54.57
C GLU A 166 4.47 3.89 -55.78
N GLN A 167 5.25 4.96 -55.61
CA GLN A 167 5.63 5.86 -56.70
C GLN A 167 6.39 5.11 -57.81
N HIS A 168 7.30 4.21 -57.44
CA HIS A 168 8.03 3.38 -58.40
C HIS A 168 7.09 2.43 -59.17
N SER A 169 6.14 1.80 -58.48
CA SER A 169 5.11 0.95 -59.07
C SER A 169 4.25 1.71 -60.08
N HIS A 170 3.79 2.92 -59.73
CA HIS A 170 3.04 3.77 -60.66
C HIS A 170 3.85 4.16 -61.91
N LYS A 171 5.16 4.44 -61.77
CA LYS A 171 6.04 4.70 -62.92
C LYS A 171 6.17 3.48 -63.81
N LEU A 172 6.38 2.29 -63.24
CA LEU A 172 6.44 1.04 -63.99
C LEU A 172 5.13 0.75 -64.73
N ALA A 173 3.98 0.97 -64.09
CA ALA A 173 2.67 0.78 -64.72
C ALA A 173 2.49 1.69 -65.96
N ARG A 174 2.86 2.97 -65.86
CA ARG A 174 2.83 3.91 -67.00
C ARG A 174 3.79 3.48 -68.12
N ASN A 175 5.01 3.06 -67.78
CA ASN A 175 5.98 2.57 -68.76
C ASN A 175 5.48 1.31 -69.47
N ASN A 176 4.91 0.36 -68.74
CA ASN A 176 4.32 -0.85 -69.31
C ASN A 176 3.14 -0.55 -70.23
N GLN A 177 2.28 0.41 -69.87
CA GLN A 177 1.18 0.85 -70.74
C GLN A 177 1.71 1.48 -72.04
N SER A 178 2.73 2.34 -71.95
CA SER A 178 3.38 2.95 -73.12
C SER A 178 4.02 1.90 -74.04
N LEU A 179 4.76 0.94 -73.47
CA LEU A 179 5.36 -0.17 -74.20
C LEU A 179 4.30 -1.08 -74.83
N GLY A 180 3.22 -1.39 -74.12
CA GLY A 180 2.09 -2.15 -74.64
C GLY A 180 1.46 -1.48 -75.87
N GLY A 181 1.29 -0.15 -75.84
CA GLY A 181 0.85 0.64 -76.99
C GLY A 181 1.81 0.53 -78.18
N ARG A 182 3.13 0.69 -77.95
CA ARG A 182 4.15 0.55 -79.01
C ARG A 182 4.16 -0.85 -79.62
N VAL A 183 4.05 -1.89 -78.80
CA VAL A 183 3.98 -3.28 -79.25
C VAL A 183 2.71 -3.51 -80.08
N ALA A 184 1.56 -2.95 -79.66
CA ALA A 184 0.31 -3.03 -80.41
C ALA A 184 0.42 -2.34 -81.79
N HIS A 185 0.98 -1.13 -81.85
CA HIS A 185 1.25 -0.45 -83.12
C HIS A 185 2.18 -1.26 -84.01
N THR A 186 3.28 -1.80 -83.47
CA THR A 186 4.23 -2.61 -84.23
C THR A 186 3.57 -3.86 -84.80
N LYS A 187 2.76 -4.56 -84.00
CA LYS A 187 1.97 -5.71 -84.46
C LYS A 187 0.96 -5.30 -85.54
N ARG A 188 0.30 -4.16 -85.39
CA ARG A 188 -0.65 -3.62 -86.38
C ARG A 188 0.04 -3.30 -87.71
N TYR A 189 1.12 -2.54 -87.70
CA TYR A 189 1.89 -2.25 -88.92
C TYR A 189 2.44 -3.50 -89.58
N LYS A 190 2.86 -4.50 -88.79
CA LYS A 190 3.24 -5.80 -89.33
C LYS A 190 2.07 -6.48 -90.05
N ARG A 191 0.88 -6.50 -89.46
CA ARG A 191 -0.34 -7.04 -90.11
C ARG A 191 -0.67 -6.28 -91.38
N GLU A 192 -0.75 -4.96 -91.33
CA GLU A 192 -1.04 -4.11 -92.51
C GLU A 192 -0.02 -4.35 -93.64
N ARG A 193 1.27 -4.51 -93.31
CA ARG A 193 2.31 -4.85 -94.28
C ARG A 193 2.13 -6.26 -94.86
N ASP A 194 1.81 -7.24 -94.02
CA ASP A 194 1.63 -8.62 -94.46
C ASP A 194 0.36 -8.75 -95.33
N GLU A 195 -0.70 -7.99 -95.03
CA GLU A 195 -1.90 -7.84 -95.87
C GLU A 195 -1.58 -7.16 -97.22
N ALA A 196 -0.82 -6.07 -97.21
CA ALA A 196 -0.39 -5.40 -98.44
C ALA A 196 0.46 -6.32 -99.33
N ARG A 197 1.34 -7.14 -98.75
CA ARG A 197 2.11 -8.15 -99.49
C ARG A 197 1.23 -9.22 -100.11
N ALA A 198 0.21 -9.68 -99.39
CA ALA A 198 -0.75 -10.64 -99.92
C ALA A 198 -1.54 -10.06 -101.11
N LEU A 199 -2.00 -8.81 -100.99
CA LEU A 199 -2.68 -8.09 -102.06
C LEU A 199 -1.79 -7.91 -103.31
N ILE A 200 -0.52 -7.56 -103.14
CA ILE A 200 0.44 -7.46 -104.26
C ILE A 200 0.59 -8.81 -104.94
N ALA A 201 0.79 -9.90 -104.18
CA ALA A 201 0.91 -11.23 -104.76
C ALA A 201 -0.34 -11.68 -105.53
N GLU A 202 -1.54 -11.30 -105.06
CA GLU A 202 -2.79 -11.54 -105.78
C GLU A 202 -2.89 -10.70 -107.05
N LYS A 203 -2.49 -9.42 -107.01
CA LYS A 203 -2.44 -8.55 -108.18
C LYS A 203 -1.43 -9.03 -109.22
N ASP A 204 -0.27 -9.50 -108.81
CA ASP A 204 0.73 -10.08 -109.70
C ASP A 204 0.19 -11.34 -110.38
N ARG A 205 -0.53 -12.20 -109.65
CA ARG A 205 -1.25 -13.34 -110.25
C ARG A 205 -2.30 -12.89 -111.25
N GLN A 206 -3.13 -11.90 -110.92
CA GLN A 206 -4.13 -11.34 -111.84
C GLN A 206 -3.46 -10.75 -113.10
N ILE A 207 -2.35 -10.04 -112.95
CA ILE A 207 -1.57 -9.51 -114.08
C ILE A 207 -1.06 -10.66 -114.95
N LEU A 208 -0.47 -11.70 -114.36
CA LEU A 208 0.00 -12.88 -115.09
C LEU A 208 -1.12 -13.56 -115.88
N THR A 209 -2.29 -13.75 -115.26
CA THR A 209 -3.47 -14.30 -115.94
C THR A 209 -3.92 -13.41 -117.09
N LEU A 210 -4.05 -12.10 -116.86
CA LEU A 210 -4.46 -11.13 -117.89
C LEU A 210 -3.42 -11.01 -119.03
N THR A 211 -2.14 -11.18 -118.75
CA THR A 211 -1.09 -11.22 -119.79
C THR A 211 -1.22 -12.49 -120.62
N ALA A 212 -1.44 -13.65 -120.00
CA ALA A 212 -1.66 -14.90 -120.72
C ALA A 212 -2.94 -14.85 -121.57
N GLU A 213 -4.03 -14.29 -121.03
CA GLU A 213 -5.27 -14.03 -121.77
C GLU A 213 -5.04 -13.06 -122.94
N ASN A 214 -4.27 -11.99 -122.75
CA ASN A 214 -3.91 -11.07 -123.83
C ASN A 214 -3.08 -11.76 -124.92
N GLU A 215 -2.12 -12.60 -124.56
CA GLU A 215 -1.34 -13.38 -125.52
C GLU A 215 -2.22 -14.35 -126.29
N GLN A 216 -3.16 -15.02 -125.63
CA GLN A 216 -4.13 -15.91 -126.26
C GLN A 216 -5.11 -15.15 -127.18
N LEU A 217 -5.56 -13.97 -126.77
CA LEU A 217 -6.38 -13.07 -127.59
C LEU A 217 -5.61 -12.54 -128.80
N ARG A 218 -4.30 -12.25 -128.65
CA ARG A 218 -3.43 -11.89 -129.78
C ARG A 218 -3.25 -13.06 -130.74
N ALA A 219 -2.96 -14.25 -130.24
CA ALA A 219 -2.83 -15.46 -131.07
C ALA A 219 -4.13 -15.79 -131.81
N THR A 220 -5.29 -15.66 -131.15
CA THR A 220 -6.60 -15.83 -131.82
C THR A 220 -6.88 -14.73 -132.83
N ASN A 221 -6.54 -13.46 -132.56
CA ASN A 221 -6.62 -12.38 -133.55
C ASN A 221 -5.69 -12.63 -134.74
N GLU A 222 -4.48 -13.13 -134.54
CA GLU A 222 -3.56 -13.51 -135.62
C GLU A 222 -4.13 -14.68 -136.44
N GLN A 223 -4.76 -15.66 -135.80
CA GLN A 223 -5.48 -16.73 -136.49
C GLN A 223 -6.68 -16.22 -137.28
N PHE A 224 -7.44 -15.26 -136.75
CA PHE A 224 -8.54 -14.60 -137.47
C PHE A 224 -8.02 -13.76 -138.64
N LEU A 225 -6.91 -13.03 -138.48
CA LEU A 225 -6.24 -12.31 -139.55
C LEU A 225 -5.71 -13.26 -140.63
N HIS A 226 -5.19 -14.43 -140.25
CA HIS A 226 -4.78 -15.48 -141.20
C HIS A 226 -5.99 -16.08 -141.94
N LYS A 227 -7.12 -16.29 -141.26
CA LYS A 227 -8.37 -16.73 -141.88
C LYS A 227 -8.93 -15.66 -142.82
N LEU A 228 -8.92 -14.39 -142.43
CA LEU A 228 -9.31 -13.25 -143.27
C LEU A 228 -8.40 -13.14 -144.51
N LYS A 229 -7.09 -13.28 -144.35
CA LYS A 229 -6.12 -13.31 -145.46
C LYS A 229 -6.34 -14.51 -146.40
N LYS A 230 -6.77 -15.66 -145.88
CA LYS A 230 -7.15 -16.83 -146.69
C LYS A 230 -8.48 -16.64 -147.42
N LEU A 231 -9.45 -15.94 -146.80
CA LEU A 231 -10.73 -15.57 -147.42
C LEU A 231 -10.59 -14.42 -148.45
N SER A 232 -9.57 -13.57 -148.31
CA SER A 232 -9.26 -12.50 -149.28
C SER A 232 -8.31 -12.93 -150.40
N ALA A 233 -7.88 -14.20 -150.42
CA ALA A 233 -7.00 -14.78 -151.43
C ALA A 233 -7.74 -15.66 -152.46
N GLU A 234 -9.08 -15.62 -152.47
CA GLU A 234 -9.92 -16.10 -153.57
C GLU A 234 -10.74 -14.96 -154.19
N PRO A 235 -10.25 -14.29 -155.25
CA PRO A 235 -11.09 -13.66 -156.27
C PRO A 235 -11.37 -14.70 -157.37
N THR A 236 -12.62 -15.12 -157.58
CA THR A 236 -13.58 -14.58 -158.59
C THR A 236 -13.00 -14.32 -159.99
N MET A 237 -13.72 -14.87 -160.99
CA MET A 237 -13.55 -14.83 -162.46
C MET A 237 -12.58 -15.91 -162.98
N GLY A 238 -12.92 -16.66 -164.03
CA GLY A 238 -13.48 -16.14 -165.28
C GLY A 238 -12.32 -15.63 -166.12
#